data_AF-A0A1V5RB80-F1
#
_entry.id   AF-A0A1V5RB80-F1
#
_cell.length_a   1.000
_cell.length_b   1.000
_cell.length_c   1.000
_cell.angle_alpha   90.00
_cell.angle_beta   90.00
_cell.angle_gamma   90.00
#
_symmetry.space_group_name_H-M   'P 1'
#
loop_
_entity.id
_entity.type
_entity.pdbx_description
1 polymer ?
#
loop_
_entity_poly.entity_id
_entity_poly.type
_entity_poly.pdbx_seq_one_letter_code
_entity_poly.pdbx_strand_id
1 'polypeptide(L)' 'MKKIYFKILGFVILILLGIFMFVFGEYDDSPGGQLLGLIMAITGIVGLVKNKKNSRNQ' A
#
# COMPACT_ATOMS: atom_id res chain seq x y z
N MET A 1 22.22 5.25 1.47
CA MET A 1 21.02 4.79 0.72
C MET A 1 20.12 5.98 0.44
N LYS A 2 19.76 6.27 -0.82
CA LYS A 2 18.91 7.44 -1.13
C LYS A 2 17.57 7.31 -0.39
N LYS A 3 17.08 8.41 0.21
CA LYS A 3 15.80 8.47 0.96
C LYS A 3 14.59 7.94 0.16
N ILE A 4 14.70 7.90 -1.19
CA ILE A 4 13.68 7.35 -2.09
C ILE A 4 13.45 5.84 -1.91
N TYR A 5 14.50 5.05 -1.63
CA TYR A 5 14.37 3.60 -1.51
C TYR A 5 13.57 3.19 -0.27
N PHE A 6 13.79 3.89 0.85
CA PHE A 6 13.00 3.71 2.06
C PHE A 6 11.51 4.05 1.86
N LYS A 7 11.21 5.09 1.07
CA LYS A 7 9.82 5.44 0.72
C LYS A 7 9.17 4.33 -0.12
N ILE A 8 9.85 3.86 -1.16
CA ILE A 8 9.35 2.78 -2.03
C ILE A 8 9.11 1.51 -1.19
N LEU A 9 10.06 1.14 -0.34
CA LEU A 9 9.93 0.00 0.55
C LEU A 9 8.72 0.13 1.49
N GLY A 10 8.50 1.32 2.07
CA GLY A 10 7.32 1.59 2.89
C GLY A 10 5.99 1.40 2.15
N PHE A 11 5.89 1.85 0.89
CA PHE A 11 4.69 1.63 0.09
C PHE A 11 4.49 0.16 -0.29
N VAL A 12 5.57 -0.56 -0.62
CA VAL A 12 5.49 -2.01 -0.91
C VAL A 12 4.98 -2.78 0.31
N ILE A 13 5.49 -2.48 1.50
CA ILE A 13 5.02 -3.09 2.75
C ILE A 13 3.55 -2.76 3.00
N LEU A 14 3.13 -1.51 2.76
CA LEU A 14 1.74 -1.09 2.94
C LEU A 14 0.77 -1.83 2.00
N ILE A 15 1.19 -2.07 0.75
CA ILE A 15 0.41 -2.85 -0.22
C ILE A 15 0.28 -4.30 0.25
N LEU A 16 1.37 -4.92 0.69
CA LEU A 16 1.35 -6.30 1.19
C LEU A 16 0.46 -6.44 2.43
N LEU A 17 0.52 -5.49 3.36
CA LEU A 17 -0.37 -5.42 4.52
C LEU A 17 -1.84 -5.25 4.12
N GLY A 18 -2.11 -4.38 3.13
CA GLY A 18 -3.46 -4.20 2.62
C GLY A 18 -4.04 -5.47 2.00
N ILE A 19 -3.27 -6.16 1.16
CA ILE A 19 -3.66 -7.45 0.57
C ILE A 19 -3.86 -8.51 1.65
N PHE A 20 -2.94 -8.60 2.60
CA PHE A 20 -3.06 -9.51 3.74
C PHE A 20 -4.36 -9.27 4.51
N MET A 21 -4.63 -8.03 4.90
CA MET A 21 -5.82 -7.68 5.67
C MET A 21 -7.12 -7.87 4.86
N PHE A 22 -7.06 -7.69 3.53
CA PHE A 22 -8.19 -7.97 2.65
C PHE A 22 -8.54 -9.46 2.63
N VAL A 23 -7.55 -10.33 2.47
CA VAL A 23 -7.72 -11.79 2.42
C VAL A 23 -8.12 -12.36 3.79
N PHE A 24 -7.44 -11.94 4.86
CA PHE A 24 -7.75 -12.44 6.20
C PHE A 24 -9.01 -11.81 6.80
N GLY A 25 -9.38 -10.61 6.38
CA GLY A 25 -10.67 -10.01 6.74
C GLY A 25 -11.84 -10.76 6.10
N GLU A 26 -11.66 -11.27 4.88
CA GLU A 26 -12.64 -12.16 4.24
C GLU A 26 -12.72 -13.52 4.97
N TYR A 27 -11.57 -14.10 5.38
CA TYR A 27 -11.55 -15.33 6.17
C TYR A 27 -12.24 -15.21 7.54
N ASP A 28 -12.18 -14.04 8.16
CA ASP A 28 -12.81 -13.72 9.45
C ASP A 28 -14.28 -13.23 9.28
N ASP A 29 -14.86 -13.34 8.07
CA ASP A 29 -16.19 -12.80 7.72
C ASP A 29 -16.39 -11.34 8.18
N SER A 30 -15.29 -10.56 8.27
CA SER A 30 -15.28 -9.22 8.82
C SER A 30 -15.21 -8.18 7.69
N PRO A 31 -16.35 -7.61 7.25
CA PRO A 31 -16.38 -6.67 6.13
C PRO A 31 -15.54 -5.40 6.40
N GLY A 32 -15.34 -5.06 7.67
CA GLY A 32 -14.43 -3.98 8.07
C GLY A 32 -12.96 -4.27 7.79
N GLY A 33 -12.49 -5.50 8.06
CA GLY A 33 -11.11 -5.91 7.77
C GLY A 33 -10.83 -5.90 6.27
N GLN A 34 -11.81 -6.36 5.48
CA GLN A 34 -11.74 -6.32 4.03
C GLN A 34 -11.67 -4.88 3.48
N LEU A 35 -12.54 -3.98 3.97
CA LEU A 35 -12.54 -2.57 3.55
C LEU A 35 -11.22 -1.86 3.94
N LEU A 36 -10.71 -2.10 5.14
CA LEU A 36 -9.43 -1.54 5.58
C LEU A 36 -8.27 -2.06 4.72
N GLY A 37 -8.25 -3.35 4.41
CA GLY A 37 -7.26 -3.94 3.52
C GLY A 37 -7.27 -3.29 2.13
N LEU A 38 -8.46 -3.06 1.58
CA LEU A 38 -8.63 -2.39 0.29
C LEU A 38 -8.09 -0.94 0.32
N ILE A 39 -8.46 -0.17 1.35
CA ILE A 39 -8.00 1.23 1.51
C ILE A 39 -6.48 1.29 1.65
N MET A 40 -5.88 0.40 2.45
CA MET A 40 -4.43 0.33 2.62
C MET A 40 -3.72 0.00 1.30
N ALA A 41 -4.21 -0.99 0.56
CA ALA A 41 -3.63 -1.38 -0.73
C ALA A 41 -3.71 -0.23 -1.75
N ILE A 42 -4.87 0.40 -1.89
CA ILE A 42 -5.07 1.54 -2.82
C ILE A 42 -4.17 2.71 -2.44
N THR A 43 -4.10 3.06 -1.16
CA THR A 43 -3.25 4.16 -0.68
C THR A 43 -1.78 3.89 -0.97
N GLY A 44 -1.34 2.64 -0.79
CA GLY A 44 0.01 2.21 -1.14
C GLY A 44 0.31 2.36 -2.64
N ILE A 45 -0.59 1.90 -3.50
CA ILE A 45 -0.45 2.01 -4.96
C ILE A 45 -0.42 3.48 -5.41
N VAL A 46 -1.38 4.28 -4.95
CA VAL A 46 -1.47 5.72 -5.30
C VAL A 46 -0.23 6.47 -4.82
N GLY A 47 0.24 6.19 -3.60
CA GLY A 47 1.46 6.77 -3.05
C GLY A 47 2.71 6.44 -3.87
N LEU A 48 2.81 5.20 -4.35
CA LEU A 48 3.92 4.74 -5.20
C LEU A 48 3.89 5.40 -6.58
N VAL A 49 2.71 5.49 -7.22
CA VAL A 49 2.53 6.16 -8.52
C VAL A 49 2.81 7.66 -8.43
N LYS A 50 2.31 8.34 -7.40
CA LYS A 50 2.54 9.78 -7.18
C LYS A 50 4.02 10.10 -6.93
N ASN A 51 4.73 9.29 -6.14
CA ASN A 51 6.16 9.52 -5.89
C ASN A 51 7.03 9.28 -7.14
N LYS A 52 6.63 8.36 -8.03
CA LYS A 52 7.34 8.13 -9.29
C LYS A 52 7.30 9.36 -10.22
N LYS A 53 6.19 10.12 -10.22
CA LYS A 53 6.05 11.34 -11.04
C LYS A 53 7.02 12.44 -10.62
N ASN A 54 7.24 12.63 -9.32
CA ASN A 54 8.18 13.65 -8.82
C ASN A 54 9.65 13.31 -9.07
N SER A 55 10.02 12.04 -9.15
CA SER A 55 11.41 11.64 -9.43
C SER A 55 11.79 11.67 -10.91
N ARG A 56 10.81 11.81 -11.83
CA ARG A 56 11.05 11.92 -13.29
C ARG A 56 11.15 13.38 -13.76
N ASN A 57 10.64 14.33 -12.96
CA ASN A 57 10.67 15.77 -13.25
C ASN A 57 11.71 16.54 -12.38
N GLN A 58 12.53 15.82 -11.62
CA GLN A 58 13.77 16.32 -11.01
C GLN A 58 14.95 15.68 -11.73
#